data_AF-A0A7S0VXG5-F1
#
_entry.id   AF-A0A7S0VXG5-F1
#
_cell.length_a   1.000
_cell.length_b   1.000
_cell.length_c   1.000
_cell.angle_alpha   90.00
_cell.angle_beta   90.00
_cell.angle_gamma   90.00
#
_symmetry.space_group_name_H-M   'P 1'
#
loop_
_entity.id
_entity.type
_entity.pdbx_description
1 polymer ?
#
loop_
_entity_poly.entity_id
_entity_poly.type
_entity_poly.pdbx_seq_one_letter_code
_entity_poly.pdbx_strand_id
1 'polypeptide(L)'
;RGGKQRLRKQKKMQALGRLVGLAMRQQSNIDVRFSRAMVKLLLGQRMGFEDLEEVWGDLYSNLRWVLDEPDSTSVLETTFSVVEEDDAEAHGGAPGGVVPREVDLFAGGREVPVTELSKGKYVGLYWRFKLGESTRPLFDAFLTGFSFVVN
;
A
#
# COMPACT_ATOMS: atom_id res chain seq x y z
N ARG A 1 0.20 13.63 -13.36
CA ARG A 1 -0.93 12.76 -13.85
C ARG A 1 -1.35 11.74 -12.78
N GLY A 2 -0.52 11.49 -11.76
CA GLY A 2 -0.76 10.52 -10.68
C GLY A 2 -1.87 10.93 -9.70
N GLY A 3 -1.94 12.20 -9.30
CA GLY A 3 -2.93 12.70 -8.34
C GLY A 3 -4.37 12.62 -8.85
N LYS A 4 -4.61 12.97 -10.13
CA LYS A 4 -5.93 12.78 -10.76
C LYS A 4 -6.32 11.30 -10.84
N GLN A 5 -5.37 10.40 -11.05
CA GLN A 5 -5.64 8.95 -11.09
C GLN A 5 -5.92 8.38 -9.69
N ARG A 6 -5.15 8.81 -8.67
CA ARG A 6 -5.36 8.46 -7.25
C ARG A 6 -6.73 8.91 -6.76
N LEU A 7 -7.14 10.13 -7.07
CA LEU A 7 -8.48 10.65 -6.72
C LEU A 7 -9.60 9.87 -7.41
N ARG A 8 -9.43 9.50 -8.69
CA ARG A 8 -10.40 8.66 -9.40
C ARG A 8 -10.53 7.27 -8.77
N LYS A 9 -9.42 6.65 -8.34
CA LYS A 9 -9.43 5.36 -7.62
C LYS A 9 -10.17 5.48 -6.27
N GLN A 10 -9.89 6.53 -5.49
CA GLN A 10 -10.58 6.77 -4.21
C GLN A 10 -12.09 6.94 -4.39
N LYS A 11 -12.54 7.74 -5.37
CA LYS A 11 -13.98 7.90 -5.66
C LYS A 11 -14.66 6.58 -6.03
N LYS A 12 -13.98 5.71 -6.79
CA LYS A 12 -14.49 4.36 -7.09
C LYS A 12 -14.62 3.50 -5.83
N MET A 13 -13.63 3.52 -4.95
CA MET A 13 -13.69 2.79 -3.68
C MET A 13 -14.82 3.29 -2.77
N GLN A 14 -15.03 4.60 -2.72
CA GLN A 14 -16.17 5.18 -1.98
C GLN A 14 -17.52 4.72 -2.55
N ALA A 15 -17.67 4.69 -3.87
CA ALA A 15 -18.88 4.18 -4.51
C ALA A 15 -19.11 2.69 -4.21
N LEU A 16 -18.04 1.88 -4.25
CA LEU A 16 -18.10 0.46 -3.87
C LEU A 16 -18.53 0.29 -2.41
N GLY A 17 -17.97 1.07 -1.50
CA GLY A 17 -18.37 1.07 -0.08
C GLY A 17 -19.85 1.34 0.10
N ARG A 18 -20.39 2.36 -0.58
CA ARG A 18 -21.83 2.66 -0.56
C ARG A 18 -22.68 1.51 -1.08
N LEU A 19 -22.26 0.90 -2.18
CA LEU A 19 -22.99 -0.21 -2.81
C LEU A 19 -23.05 -1.42 -1.88
N VAL A 20 -21.94 -1.78 -1.24
CA VAL A 20 -21.88 -2.86 -0.23
C VAL A 20 -22.74 -2.53 0.98
N GLY A 21 -22.68 -1.29 1.48
CA GLY A 21 -23.52 -0.85 2.60
C GLY A 21 -25.02 -0.89 2.29
N LEU A 22 -25.40 -0.56 1.04
CA LEU A 22 -26.78 -0.62 0.58
C LEU A 22 -27.29 -2.07 0.50
N ALA A 23 -26.48 -2.97 -0.06
CA ALA A 23 -26.79 -4.40 -0.11
C ALA A 23 -27.02 -4.97 1.29
N MET A 24 -26.17 -4.60 2.26
CA MET A 24 -26.31 -5.02 3.65
C MET A 24 -27.62 -4.51 4.29
N ARG A 25 -27.99 -3.24 4.08
CA ARG A 25 -29.25 -2.68 4.60
C ARG A 25 -30.51 -3.29 4.00
N GLN A 26 -30.46 -3.64 2.72
CA GLN A 26 -31.59 -4.22 2.00
C GLN A 26 -31.63 -5.76 2.10
N GLN A 27 -30.74 -6.37 2.89
CA GLN A 27 -30.60 -7.83 2.98
C GLN A 27 -30.47 -8.49 1.59
N SER A 28 -29.80 -7.79 0.67
CA SER A 28 -29.59 -8.24 -0.70
C SER A 28 -28.24 -8.91 -0.83
N ASN A 29 -28.19 -10.02 -1.56
CA ASN A 29 -26.94 -10.71 -1.85
C ASN A 29 -26.14 -9.91 -2.87
N ILE A 30 -24.82 -9.80 -2.64
CA ILE A 30 -23.88 -9.25 -3.60
C ILE A 30 -22.77 -10.27 -3.84
N ASP A 31 -22.49 -10.55 -5.11
CA ASP A 31 -21.36 -11.41 -5.50
C ASP A 31 -20.08 -10.57 -5.55
N VAL A 32 -19.52 -10.28 -4.37
CA VAL A 32 -18.22 -9.64 -4.22
C VAL A 32 -17.33 -10.54 -3.38
N ARG A 33 -16.13 -10.82 -3.90
CA ARG A 33 -15.08 -11.53 -3.18
C ARG A 33 -14.11 -10.52 -2.57
N PHE A 34 -14.06 -10.49 -1.25
CA PHE A 34 -13.03 -9.76 -0.53
C PHE A 34 -11.82 -10.66 -0.28
N SER A 35 -10.62 -10.10 -0.45
CA SER A 35 -9.41 -10.82 -0.03
C SER A 35 -9.36 -10.95 1.49
N ARG A 36 -8.61 -11.93 2.01
CA ARG A 36 -8.43 -12.07 3.47
C ARG A 36 -7.80 -10.82 4.07
N ALA A 37 -6.84 -10.23 3.36
CA ALA A 37 -6.24 -8.96 3.70
C ALA A 37 -7.29 -7.84 3.88
N MET A 38 -8.24 -7.72 2.94
CA MET A 38 -9.30 -6.72 3.04
C MET A 38 -10.26 -7.00 4.19
N VAL A 39 -10.62 -8.27 4.43
CA VAL A 39 -11.45 -8.65 5.60
C VAL A 39 -10.73 -8.32 6.92
N LYS A 40 -9.44 -8.63 7.04
CA LYS A 40 -8.63 -8.27 8.21
C LYS A 40 -8.66 -6.76 8.46
N LEU A 41 -8.46 -5.96 7.42
CA LEU A 41 -8.52 -4.50 7.52
C LEU A 41 -9.92 -4.00 7.96
N LEU A 42 -11.00 -4.58 7.42
CA LEU A 42 -12.39 -4.25 7.82
C LEU A 42 -12.67 -4.56 9.29
N LEU A 43 -12.06 -5.63 9.82
CA LEU A 43 -12.17 -6.03 11.22
C LEU A 43 -11.18 -5.30 12.14
N GLY A 44 -10.39 -4.36 11.63
CA GLY A 44 -9.36 -3.66 12.40
C GLY A 44 -8.18 -4.55 12.82
N GLN A 45 -8.02 -5.71 12.18
CA GLN A 45 -6.92 -6.64 12.44
C GLN A 45 -5.65 -6.17 11.76
N ARG A 46 -4.50 -6.48 12.37
CA ARG A 46 -3.18 -6.20 11.78
C ARG A 46 -2.93 -7.17 10.63
N MET A 47 -2.44 -6.64 9.51
CA MET A 47 -1.92 -7.47 8.42
C MET A 47 -0.51 -7.98 8.75
N GLY A 48 -0.24 -9.21 8.34
CA GLY A 48 1.07 -9.86 8.36
C GLY A 48 1.78 -9.77 7.01
N PHE A 49 2.99 -10.31 6.94
CA PHE A 49 3.77 -10.34 5.71
C PHE A 49 3.15 -11.28 4.67
N GLU A 50 2.57 -12.38 5.12
CA GLU A 50 1.91 -13.40 4.31
C GLU A 50 0.63 -12.88 3.63
N ASP A 51 0.01 -11.84 4.20
CA ASP A 51 -1.16 -11.20 3.57
C ASP A 51 -0.79 -10.47 2.26
N LEU A 52 0.50 -10.20 2.01
CA LEU A 52 0.96 -9.64 0.76
C LEU A 52 0.84 -10.61 -0.41
N GLU A 53 0.88 -11.92 -0.18
CA GLU A 53 0.81 -12.91 -1.27
C GLU A 53 -0.50 -12.77 -2.06
N GLU A 54 -1.61 -12.55 -1.35
CA GLU A 54 -2.94 -12.39 -1.94
C GLU A 54 -3.15 -11.00 -2.56
N VAL A 55 -2.45 -9.97 -2.07
CA VAL A 55 -2.64 -8.58 -2.48
C VAL A 55 -1.67 -8.16 -3.60
N TRP A 56 -0.39 -8.53 -3.44
CA TRP A 56 0.73 -8.16 -4.28
C TRP A 56 1.75 -9.32 -4.38
N GLY A 57 1.37 -10.39 -5.06
CA GLY A 57 2.18 -11.62 -5.17
C GLY A 57 3.61 -11.41 -5.67
N ASP A 58 3.82 -10.51 -6.63
CA ASP A 58 5.17 -10.19 -7.14
C ASP A 58 6.03 -9.52 -6.07
N LEU A 59 5.45 -8.56 -5.32
CA LEU A 59 6.15 -7.89 -4.23
C LEU A 59 6.46 -8.87 -3.10
N TYR A 60 5.50 -9.73 -2.76
CA TYR A 60 5.70 -10.79 -1.77
C TYR A 60 6.87 -11.70 -2.16
N SER A 61 6.88 -12.19 -3.39
CA SER A 61 7.94 -13.06 -3.92
C SER A 61 9.31 -12.39 -3.84
N ASN A 62 9.40 -11.12 -4.29
CA ASN A 62 10.65 -10.37 -4.27
C ASN A 62 11.16 -10.12 -2.84
N LEU A 63 10.29 -9.67 -1.93
CA LEU A 63 10.67 -9.41 -0.54
C LEU A 63 10.97 -10.71 0.21
N ARG A 64 10.29 -11.80 -0.14
CA ARG A 64 10.56 -13.12 0.44
C ARG A 64 11.92 -13.64 -0.01
N TRP A 65 12.25 -13.48 -1.28
CA TRP A 65 13.60 -13.78 -1.77
C TRP A 65 14.68 -13.01 -1.01
N VAL A 66 14.48 -11.72 -0.72
CA VAL A 66 15.40 -10.94 0.12
C VAL A 66 15.56 -11.53 1.53
N LEU A 67 14.48 -12.04 2.13
CA LEU A 67 14.56 -12.66 3.44
C LEU A 67 15.30 -13.99 3.41
N ASP A 68 15.00 -14.82 2.41
CA ASP A 68 15.41 -16.22 2.35
C ASP A 68 16.83 -16.39 1.78
N GLU A 69 17.24 -15.56 0.82
CA GLU A 69 18.55 -15.69 0.16
C GLU A 69 19.69 -15.10 1.01
N PRO A 70 20.70 -15.90 1.40
CA PRO A 70 21.91 -15.40 2.03
C PRO A 70 22.63 -14.39 1.14
N ASP A 71 23.20 -13.34 1.74
CA ASP A 71 23.94 -12.28 1.03
C ASP A 71 23.13 -11.48 -0.02
N SER A 72 21.80 -11.60 -0.02
CA SER A 72 20.88 -10.78 -0.84
C SER A 72 21.14 -9.28 -0.77
N THR A 73 21.70 -8.77 0.33
CA THR A 73 22.03 -7.36 0.50
C THR A 73 23.13 -6.86 -0.42
N SER A 74 24.03 -7.74 -0.88
CA SER A 74 25.04 -7.43 -1.90
C SER A 74 24.42 -7.14 -3.26
N VAL A 75 23.25 -7.72 -3.56
CA VAL A 75 22.50 -7.53 -4.82
C VAL A 75 21.54 -6.35 -4.72
N LEU A 76 21.02 -6.08 -3.52
CA LEU A 76 20.09 -4.96 -3.28
C LEU A 76 20.78 -3.59 -3.33
N GLU A 77 22.05 -3.49 -2.88
CA GLU A 77 22.84 -2.25 -2.79
C GLU A 77 22.01 -1.03 -2.30
N THR A 78 21.17 -1.24 -1.29
CA THR A 78 20.15 -0.26 -0.88
C THR A 78 20.34 0.23 0.56
N THR A 79 19.72 1.37 0.87
CA THR A 79 19.65 1.96 2.21
C THR A 79 18.21 1.85 2.74
N PHE A 80 17.94 2.33 3.96
CA PHE A 80 16.57 2.37 4.49
C PHE A 80 15.75 3.54 3.93
N SER A 81 15.79 3.73 2.62
CA SER A 81 14.97 4.67 1.86
C SER A 81 14.35 3.98 0.64
N VAL A 82 13.37 4.64 0.02
CA VAL A 82 12.70 4.18 -1.18
C VAL A 82 12.48 5.34 -2.13
N VAL A 83 12.71 5.11 -3.41
CA VAL A 83 12.40 6.10 -4.45
C VAL A 83 10.99 5.83 -4.96
N GLU A 84 10.14 6.84 -4.87
CA GLU A 84 8.79 6.84 -5.43
C GLU A 84 8.64 7.91 -6.50
N GLU A 85 7.64 7.76 -7.35
CA GLU A 85 7.24 8.82 -8.28
C GLU A 85 6.26 9.75 -7.58
N ASP A 86 6.54 11.06 -7.63
CA ASP A 86 5.64 12.10 -7.15
C ASP A 86 5.22 13.04 -8.29
N ASP A 87 4.11 13.77 -8.12
CA ASP A 87 3.66 14.73 -9.13
C ASP A 87 4.63 15.92 -9.16
N ALA A 88 5.17 16.19 -10.35
CA ALA A 88 6.11 17.28 -10.57
C ALA A 88 5.50 18.65 -10.23
N GLU A 89 4.19 18.81 -10.43
CA GLU A 89 3.43 20.04 -10.14
C GLU A 89 3.49 20.41 -8.64
N ALA A 90 3.50 19.42 -7.74
CA ALA A 90 3.66 19.65 -6.30
C ALA A 90 5.07 20.20 -5.94
N HIS A 91 6.02 20.08 -6.87
CA HIS A 91 7.41 20.48 -6.73
C HIS A 91 7.76 21.66 -7.67
N GLY A 92 6.76 22.39 -8.18
CA GLY A 92 6.95 23.53 -9.09
C GLY A 92 7.30 23.15 -10.53
N GLY A 93 7.22 21.87 -10.89
CA GLY A 93 7.43 21.36 -12.24
C GLY A 93 6.20 21.48 -13.15
N ALA A 94 6.37 21.10 -14.42
CA ALA A 94 5.31 21.21 -15.41
C ALA A 94 4.11 20.27 -15.11
N PRO A 95 2.86 20.72 -15.39
CA PRO A 95 1.67 19.90 -15.20
C PRO A 95 1.77 18.58 -15.96
N GLY A 96 1.54 17.47 -15.23
CA GLY A 96 1.55 16.14 -15.82
C GLY A 96 2.88 15.41 -15.78
N GLY A 97 3.98 16.06 -15.37
CA GLY A 97 5.26 15.40 -15.11
C GLY A 97 5.26 14.57 -13.82
N VAL A 98 6.21 13.65 -13.73
CA VAL A 98 6.55 12.92 -12.50
C VAL A 98 8.01 13.19 -12.14
N VAL A 99 8.31 13.22 -10.85
CA VAL A 99 9.68 13.39 -10.34
C VAL A 99 9.99 12.29 -9.33
N PRO A 100 11.24 11.80 -9.27
CA PRO A 100 11.64 10.86 -8.22
C PRO A 100 11.67 11.59 -6.88
N ARG A 101 11.03 10.99 -5.87
CA ARG A 101 11.05 11.41 -4.49
C ARG A 101 11.62 10.29 -3.64
N GLU A 102 12.73 10.55 -2.99
CA GLU A 102 13.31 9.61 -2.04
C GLU A 102 12.70 9.81 -0.65
N VAL A 103 12.11 8.74 -0.12
CA VAL A 103 11.43 8.71 1.19
C VAL A 103 12.18 7.80 2.12
N ASP A 104 12.52 8.30 3.31
CA ASP A 104 13.15 7.46 4.32
C ASP A 104 12.11 6.55 4.98
N LEU A 105 12.43 5.27 5.13
CA LEU A 105 11.57 4.30 5.83
C LEU A 105 11.56 4.52 7.36
N PHE A 106 12.55 5.23 7.88
CA PHE A 106 12.61 5.83 9.21
C PHE A 106 13.52 7.05 9.16
N ALA A 107 13.44 7.97 10.13
CA ALA A 107 14.24 9.21 10.09
C ALA A 107 15.76 8.95 9.91
N GLY A 108 16.35 9.51 8.85
CA GLY A 108 17.76 9.32 8.50
C GLY A 108 18.07 7.97 7.83
N GLY A 109 17.05 7.21 7.44
CA GLY A 109 17.21 5.86 6.89
C GLY A 109 18.04 5.80 5.61
N ARG A 110 18.03 6.87 4.80
CA ARG A 110 18.85 6.95 3.57
C ARG A 110 20.35 6.87 3.82
N GLU A 111 20.81 7.20 5.02
CA GLU A 111 22.24 7.15 5.40
C GLU A 111 22.65 5.78 5.96
N VAL A 112 21.68 4.89 6.19
CA VAL A 112 21.91 3.59 6.82
C VAL A 112 21.83 2.49 5.76
N PRO A 113 22.94 1.77 5.47
CA PRO A 113 22.90 0.66 4.52
C PRO A 113 22.12 -0.53 5.10
N VAL A 114 21.44 -1.26 4.21
CA VAL A 114 20.81 -2.52 4.58
C VAL A 114 21.87 -3.62 4.58
N THR A 115 22.01 -4.31 5.71
CA THR A 115 22.92 -5.45 5.89
C THR A 115 22.15 -6.75 6.07
N GLU A 116 22.80 -7.90 5.97
CA GLU A 116 22.15 -9.20 6.22
C GLU A 116 21.45 -9.27 7.58
N LEU A 117 22.03 -8.65 8.62
CA LEU A 117 21.43 -8.58 9.96
C LEU A 117 20.20 -7.67 10.01
N SER A 118 20.10 -6.69 9.11
CA SER A 118 19.04 -5.68 9.11
C SER A 118 18.00 -5.86 8.00
N LYS A 119 18.19 -6.80 7.07
CA LYS A 119 17.28 -7.00 5.92
C LYS A 119 15.85 -7.33 6.32
N GLY A 120 15.65 -8.08 7.40
CA GLY A 120 14.33 -8.35 7.96
C GLY A 120 13.60 -7.08 8.41
N LYS A 121 14.33 -6.13 9.00
CA LYS A 121 13.79 -4.82 9.38
C LYS A 121 13.44 -4.00 8.12
N TYR A 122 14.31 -4.01 7.11
CA TYR A 122 14.08 -3.31 5.84
C TYR A 122 12.81 -3.81 5.17
N VAL A 123 12.71 -5.13 4.93
CA VAL A 123 11.52 -5.76 4.34
C VAL A 123 10.27 -5.37 5.11
N GLY A 124 10.31 -5.51 6.45
CA GLY A 124 9.22 -5.13 7.33
C GLY A 124 8.74 -3.68 7.14
N LEU A 125 9.67 -2.73 7.10
CA LEU A 125 9.34 -1.32 6.91
C LEU A 125 8.84 -1.03 5.50
N TYR A 126 9.48 -1.63 4.48
CA TYR A 126 9.17 -1.41 3.07
C TYR A 126 7.73 -1.79 2.75
N TRP A 127 7.29 -3.01 3.10
CA TRP A 127 5.94 -3.44 2.75
C TRP A 127 4.88 -2.66 3.52
N ARG A 128 5.15 -2.28 4.78
CA ARG A 128 4.23 -1.43 5.57
C ARG A 128 4.12 -0.03 4.99
N PHE A 129 5.24 0.52 4.51
CA PHE A 129 5.25 1.79 3.79
C PHE A 129 4.40 1.71 2.52
N LYS A 130 4.63 0.70 1.66
CA LYS A 130 3.82 0.48 0.44
C LYS A 130 2.34 0.30 0.75
N LEU A 131 2.02 -0.44 1.79
CA LEU A 131 0.65 -0.59 2.28
C LEU A 131 0.03 0.75 2.70
N GLY A 132 0.79 1.55 3.45
CA GLY A 132 0.41 2.88 3.90
C GLY A 132 0.08 3.81 2.73
N GLU A 133 1.00 3.94 1.78
CA GLU A 133 0.87 4.87 0.64
C GLU A 133 -0.23 4.44 -0.34
N SER A 134 -0.27 3.15 -0.70
CA SER A 134 -1.14 2.69 -1.80
C SER A 134 -2.53 2.25 -1.35
N THR A 135 -2.65 1.61 -0.18
CA THR A 135 -3.89 0.90 0.20
C THR A 135 -4.72 1.66 1.22
N ARG A 136 -4.10 2.29 2.23
CA ARG A 136 -4.87 2.99 3.28
C ARG A 136 -5.84 4.05 2.71
N PRO A 137 -5.43 4.94 1.78
CA PRO A 137 -6.35 5.96 1.28
C PRO A 137 -7.53 5.37 0.48
N LEU A 138 -7.32 4.23 -0.19
CA LEU A 138 -8.37 3.53 -0.92
C LEU A 138 -9.34 2.83 0.04
N PHE A 139 -8.80 2.26 1.10
CA PHE A 139 -9.57 1.61 2.15
C PHE A 139 -10.40 2.60 2.98
N ASP A 140 -9.81 3.73 3.36
CA ASP A 140 -10.52 4.81 4.06
C ASP A 140 -11.67 5.37 3.22
N ALA A 141 -11.46 5.50 1.90
CA ALA A 141 -12.51 5.90 0.98
C ALA A 141 -13.65 4.86 0.93
N PHE A 142 -13.34 3.56 0.92
CA PHE A 142 -14.33 2.49 1.02
C PHE A 142 -15.12 2.57 2.32
N LEU A 143 -14.44 2.65 3.48
CA LEU A 143 -15.07 2.75 4.79
C LEU A 143 -15.97 3.99 4.90
N THR A 144 -15.53 5.12 4.35
CA THR A 144 -16.33 6.35 4.27
C THR A 144 -17.63 6.12 3.50
N GLY A 145 -17.55 5.44 2.35
CA GLY A 145 -18.71 5.10 1.54
C GLY A 145 -19.66 4.13 2.24
N PHE A 146 -19.11 3.09 2.86
CA PHE A 146 -19.86 2.06 3.57
C PHE A 146 -20.58 2.62 4.79
N SER A 147 -19.86 3.33 5.66
CA SER A 147 -20.40 3.90 6.90
C SER A 147 -21.45 4.98 6.64
N PHE A 148 -21.35 5.69 5.51
CA PHE A 148 -22.37 6.66 5.08
C PHE A 148 -23.75 6.01 4.84
N VAL A 149 -23.79 4.73 4.47
CA VAL A 149 -25.04 4.03 4.18
C VAL A 149 -25.53 3.24 5.38
N VAL A 150 -24.64 2.56 6.10
CA VAL A 150 -24.99 1.61 7.17
C VAL A 150 -25.36 2.30 8.48
N ASN A 151 -24.80 3.47 8.76
CA ASN A 151 -25.26 4.33 9.87
C ASN A 151 -26.57 5.04 9.49
#